data_AF-A0A382A952-F1
#
_entry.id   AF-A0A382A952-F1
#
_cell.length_a   1.000
_cell.length_b   1.000
_cell.length_c   1.000
_cell.angle_alpha   90.00
_cell.angle_beta   90.00
_cell.angle_gamma   90.00
#
_symmetry.space_group_name_H-M   'P 1'
#
loop_
_entity.id
_entity.type
_entity.pdbx_description
1 polymer ?
#
loop_
_entity_poly.entity_id
_entity_poly.type
_entity_poly.pdbx_seq_one_letter_code
_entity_poly.pdbx_strand_id
1 'polypeptide(L)' 'MFYFKIYMAVQALVFRITGGRLMNKIRGMDICVVKTKGAKSGKIRYIPLMLVPYEEGVILVASLGGADVH' A
#
# COMPACT_ATOMS: atom_id res chain seq x y z
N MET A 1 -16.13 -2.71 2.62
CA MET A 1 -14.75 -3.27 2.61
C MET A 1 -14.32 -3.84 1.25
N PHE A 2 -15.14 -4.62 0.55
CA PHE A 2 -14.74 -5.27 -0.72
C PHE A 2 -14.27 -4.29 -1.81
N TYR A 3 -15.03 -3.22 -2.05
CA TYR A 3 -14.66 -2.16 -3.00
C TYR A 3 -13.29 -1.54 -2.69
N PHE A 4 -13.00 -1.31 -1.41
CA PHE A 4 -11.72 -0.78 -0.97
C PHE A 4 -10.56 -1.74 -1.27
N LYS A 5 -10.74 -3.05 -1.06
CA LYS A 5 -9.74 -4.06 -1.40
C LYS A 5 -9.44 -4.09 -2.90
N ILE A 6 -10.48 -3.98 -3.75
CA ILE A 6 -10.30 -3.90 -5.21
C ILE A 6 -9.54 -2.64 -5.58
N TYR A 7 -9.96 -1.49 -5.05
CA TYR A 7 -9.29 -0.21 -5.31
C TYR A 7 -7.79 -0.29 -4.97
N MET A 8 -7.44 -0.82 -3.78
CA MET A 8 -6.05 -0.95 -3.35
C MET A 8 -5.24 -1.91 -4.25
N ALA A 9 -5.85 -3.00 -4.72
CA ALA A 9 -5.20 -3.91 -5.65
C ALA A 9 -4.93 -3.25 -7.01
N VAL A 10 -5.90 -2.51 -7.55
CA VAL A 10 -5.76 -1.76 -8.80
C VAL A 10 -4.73 -0.64 -8.64
N GLN A 11 -4.77 0.10 -7.53
CA GLN A 11 -3.80 1.17 -7.24
C GLN A 11 -2.38 0.64 -7.21
N ALA A 12 -2.13 -0.45 -6.49
CA ALA A 12 -0.80 -1.06 -6.42
C ALA A 12 -0.31 -1.55 -7.80
N LEU A 13 -1.20 -2.07 -8.63
CA LEU A 13 -0.88 -2.51 -9.99
C LEU A 13 -0.48 -1.32 -10.88
N VAL A 14 -1.34 -0.30 -10.95
CA VAL A 14 -1.13 0.90 -11.78
C VAL A 14 0.11 1.66 -11.34
N PHE A 15 0.27 1.88 -10.03
CA PHE A 15 1.44 2.56 -9.48
C PHE A 15 2.73 1.86 -9.90
N ARG A 16 2.78 0.52 -9.83
CA ARG A 16 3.99 -0.24 -10.17
C ARG A 16 4.29 -0.27 -11.66
N ILE A 17 3.28 -0.47 -12.51
CA ILE A 17 3.47 -0.52 -13.96
C ILE A 17 3.92 0.85 -14.50
N THR A 18 3.46 1.93 -13.87
CA THR A 18 3.76 3.30 -14.31
C THR A 18 5.00 3.90 -13.66
N GLY A 19 5.74 3.14 -12.84
CA GLY A 19 6.90 3.65 -12.10
C GLY A 19 6.55 4.77 -11.11
N GLY A 20 5.34 4.73 -10.53
CA GLY A 20 4.88 5.69 -9.53
C GLY A 20 4.26 6.97 -10.08
N ARG A 21 3.98 7.05 -11.40
CA ARG A 21 3.43 8.25 -12.04
C ARG A 21 1.91 8.36 -11.92
N LEU A 22 1.19 7.24 -11.92
CA LEU A 22 -0.27 7.21 -11.81
C LEU A 22 -0.73 6.60 -10.50
N MET A 23 -1.88 7.07 -10.01
CA MET A 23 -2.48 6.66 -8.73
C MET A 23 -1.52 6.74 -7.52
N ASN A 24 -0.62 7.72 -7.54
CA ASN A 24 0.43 7.93 -6.54
C ASN A 24 -0.01 8.69 -5.30
N LYS A 25 -1.30 9.06 -5.21
CA LYS A 25 -1.86 9.78 -4.07
C LYS A 25 -3.17 9.17 -3.59
N ILE A 26 -3.41 9.27 -2.28
CA ILE A 26 -4.71 9.03 -1.64
C ILE A 26 -5.02 10.27 -0.80
N ARG A 27 -6.18 10.91 -1.05
CA ARG A 27 -6.59 12.13 -0.33
C ARG A 27 -5.49 13.22 -0.34
N GLY A 28 -4.81 13.39 -1.47
CA GLY A 28 -3.74 14.39 -1.66
C GLY A 28 -2.36 13.99 -1.12
N MET A 29 -2.28 12.97 -0.26
CA MET A 29 -1.04 12.48 0.33
C MET A 29 -0.41 11.40 -0.54
N ASP A 30 0.93 11.39 -0.62
CA ASP A 30 1.68 10.43 -1.43
C ASP A 30 1.62 9.02 -0.83
N ILE A 31 1.76 8.02 -1.70
CA ILE A 31 1.79 6.61 -1.31
C ILE A 31 3.11 5.93 -1.68
N CYS A 32 3.37 4.81 -1.00
CA CYS A 32 4.37 3.83 -1.37
C CYS A 32 3.71 2.47 -1.58
N VAL A 33 4.35 1.56 -2.30
CA VAL A 33 3.86 0.18 -2.49
C VAL A 33 4.86 -0.79 -1.88
N VAL A 34 4.45 -1.46 -0.80
CA VAL A 34 5.29 -2.42 -0.08
C VAL A 34 5.15 -3.80 -0.70
N LYS A 35 6.27 -4.40 -1.07
CA LYS A 35 6.35 -5.80 -1.51
C LYS A 35 6.59 -6.68 -0.29
N THR A 36 5.66 -7.58 0.01
CA THR A 36 5.78 -8.53 1.12
C THR A 36 5.62 -9.96 0.65
N LYS A 37 6.17 -10.91 1.41
CA LYS A 37 5.94 -12.35 1.23
C LYS A 37 4.99 -12.83 2.33
N GLY A 38 3.84 -13.40 1.96
CA GLY A 38 2.87 -13.86 2.93
C GLY A 38 3.43 -15.00 3.79
N ALA A 39 3.42 -14.85 5.12
CA ALA A 39 4.05 -15.78 6.05
C ALA A 39 3.57 -17.24 5.91
N LYS A 40 2.26 -17.45 5.73
CA LYS A 40 1.67 -18.81 5.58
C LYS A 40 1.71 -19.31 4.13
N SER A 41 1.40 -18.43 3.18
CA SER A 41 1.16 -18.85 1.78
C SER A 41 2.39 -18.75 0.87
N GLY A 42 3.45 -18.06 1.29
CA GLY A 42 4.62 -17.74 0.46
C GLY A 42 4.35 -16.79 -0.71
N LYS A 43 3.09 -16.43 -1.00
CA LYS A 43 2.71 -15.56 -2.12
C LYS A 43 3.23 -14.13 -1.92
N ILE A 44 3.73 -13.55 -3.01
CA ILE A 44 4.10 -12.13 -3.04
C ILE A 44 2.84 -11.27 -3.04
N ARG A 45 2.82 -10.23 -2.22
CA ARG A 45 1.74 -9.24 -2.11
C ARG A 45 2.32 -7.84 -2.27
N TYR A 46 1.51 -6.97 -2.84
CA TYR A 46 1.83 -5.55 -3.03
C TYR A 46 0.76 -4.74 -2.32
N ILE A 47 1.18 -3.98 -1.30
CA ILE A 47 0.27 -3.28 -0.40
C ILE A 47 0.57 -1.78 -0.52
N PRO A 48 -0.37 -0.97 -1.03
CA PRO A 48 -0.22 0.47 -1.03
C PRO A 48 -0.43 1.00 0.39
N LEU A 49 0.48 1.85 0.86
CA LEU A 49 0.42 2.53 2.16
C LEU A 49 0.75 4.01 1.99
N MET A 50 0.33 4.82 2.96
CA MET A 50 0.74 6.23 3.00
C MET A 50 2.26 6.33 3.10
N LEU A 51 2.86 7.21 2.29
CA LEU A 51 4.29 7.47 2.35
C LEU A 51 4.57 8.38 3.55
N VAL A 52 5.33 7.86 4.51
CA VAL A 52 5.83 8.62 5.67
C VAL A 52 7.36 8.53 5.65
N PRO A 53 8.07 9.51 5.06
CA PRO A 53 9.53 9.53 5.07
C PRO A 53 10.06 9.67 6.49
N TYR A 54 11.14 8.95 6.81
CA TYR A 54 11.81 9.04 8.10
C TYR A 54 13.29 8.72 7.94
N GLU A 55 14.15 9.71 8.20
CA GLU A 55 15.60 9.62 7.96
C GLU A 55 15.90 9.14 6.54
N GLU A 56 16.68 8.05 6.40
CA GLU A 56 17.02 7.42 5.12
C GLU A 56 15.97 6.40 4.65
N GLY A 57 14.87 6.26 5.39
CA GLY A 57 13.85 5.23 5.18
C GLY A 57 12.41 5.74 5.19
N VAL A 58 11.49 4.80 5.46
CA VAL A 58 10.05 5.06 5.53
C VAL A 58 9.43 4.34 6.72
N ILE A 59 8.45 4.98 7.36
CA ILE A 59 7.64 4.36 8.40
C ILE A 59 6.42 3.70 7.75
N LEU A 60 6.18 2.43 8.09
CA LEU A 60 4.99 1.70 7.69
C LEU A 60 4.04 1.58 8.88
N VAL A 61 2.79 1.97 8.69
CA VAL A 61 1.76 1.93 9.74
C VAL A 61 0.70 0.90 9.41
N ALA A 62 0.58 -0.15 10.23
CA ALA A 62 -0.40 -1.23 10.07
C ALA A 62 -1.73 -0.90 10.79
N SER A 63 -2.31 0.27 10.54
CA SER A 63 -3.47 0.76 11.32
C SER A 63 -4.82 0.18 10.86
N LEU A 64 -4.94 -0.23 9.60
CA LEU A 64 -6.23 -0.53 8.94
C LEU A 64 -7.28 0.59 9.16
N GLY A 65 -6.83 1.84 9.34
CA GLY A 65 -7.73 2.96 9.67
C GLY A 65 -8.33 2.90 11.08
N GLY A 66 -7.71 2.17 12.01
CA GLY A 66 -8.16 2.03 13.40
C GLY A 66 -9.20 0.92 13.62
N ALA A 67 -9.30 -0.04 12.71
CA ALA A 67 -10.25 -1.14 12.85
C ALA A 67 -9.82 -2.15 13.93
N ASP A 68 -10.77 -2.73 14.67
CA ASP A 68 -10.51 -3.72 15.73
C ASP A 68 -10.00 -5.08 15.21
N VAL A 69 -10.00 -5.28 13.89
CA VAL A 69 -9.57 -6.52 13.24
C VAL A 69 -8.13 -6.40 12.77
N HIS A 70 -7.32 -7.43 13.07
CA HIS A 70 -5.88 -7.50 12.82
C HIS A 70 -5.53 -8.67 11.90
#